data_AF-A0A444DV21-F1
#
_entry.id   AF-A0A444DV21-F1
#
_cell.length_a   1.000
_cell.length_b   1.000
_cell.length_c   1.000
_cell.angle_alpha   90.00
_cell.angle_beta   90.00
_cell.angle_gamma   90.00
#
_symmetry.space_group_name_H-M   'P 1'
#
loop_
_entity.id
_entity.type
_entity.pdbx_description
1 polymer ?
#
loop_
_entity_poly.entity_id
_entity_poly.type
_entity_poly.pdbx_seq_one_letter_code
_entity_poly.pdbx_strand_id
1 'polypeptide(L)'
;MRLGSPAGLLSRSPPKLKNLRYRHRTRGLPFSHAEFIAFNSPFTLDDLVSQLRFTPAAVAADVKVAFRRFLTYRPINEFEFFFESIGLPPSSSPAAASYRDIFLSDEARLLASVSALVHFGFPWTKLGLLYREEPSEDSGVLRSRFQEGNWGIFVIVDEAVIAENLKYLTKLGMEEQKVGPFILGCHDLLGFDLENPSVAMPEYLNHGGLDKNEVTSLSQRYPYVMGKNKLGNLPGMMRAMDLHSWFVSRIWDGNYHYLSSSFVSAAPHDTAIESGFLQGLDRVKRLKKEQFVDNKLEFLLGIGFGENKITVRTFSLINSTKDQLQEHFDHLLEMGIE
;
A
#
# COMPACT_ATOMS: atom_id res chain seq x y z
N MET A 1 50.93 25.66 8.02
CA MET A 1 49.63 24.95 8.14
C MET A 1 49.05 24.77 6.74
N ARG A 2 49.04 23.53 6.22
CA ARG A 2 48.39 23.20 4.94
C ARG A 2 46.87 23.21 5.17
N LEU A 3 46.17 24.18 4.58
CA LEU A 3 44.70 24.24 4.56
C LEU A 3 44.20 23.19 3.57
N GLY A 4 43.17 22.44 3.99
CA GLY A 4 42.69 21.22 3.35
C GLY A 4 42.07 21.39 1.96
N SER A 5 41.89 20.24 1.31
CA SER A 5 41.25 20.03 -0.01
C SER A 5 39.98 20.87 -0.25
N PRO A 6 39.64 21.22 -1.51
CA PRO A 6 38.40 21.90 -1.90
C PRO A 6 37.11 21.31 -1.30
N ALA A 7 37.14 20.02 -0.92
CA ALA A 7 36.06 19.37 -0.16
C ALA A 7 35.74 20.06 1.18
N GLY A 8 36.72 20.73 1.81
CA GLY A 8 36.56 21.40 3.11
C GLY A 8 35.73 22.69 3.07
N LEU A 9 35.63 23.36 1.91
CA LEU A 9 34.86 24.62 1.76
C LEU A 9 33.34 24.41 1.67
N LEU A 10 32.90 23.19 1.40
CA LEU A 10 31.49 22.79 1.44
C LEU A 10 30.96 22.58 2.87
N SER A 11 31.83 22.60 3.89
CA SER A 11 31.49 22.20 5.27
C SER A 11 30.69 23.21 6.10
N ARG A 12 30.52 24.48 5.67
CA ARG A 12 29.86 25.52 6.50
C ARG A 12 28.34 25.65 6.33
N SER A 13 27.75 24.70 5.62
CA SER A 13 26.37 24.22 5.74
C SER A 13 26.38 22.99 4.85
N PRO A 14 26.31 21.76 5.39
CA PRO A 14 26.55 20.54 4.63
C PRO A 14 25.78 20.61 3.31
N PRO A 15 26.38 20.26 2.16
CA PRO A 15 25.70 20.22 0.87
C PRO A 15 24.28 19.62 0.92
N LYS A 16 24.09 18.66 1.83
CA LYS A 16 22.80 18.07 2.23
C LYS A 16 21.74 19.09 2.66
N LEU A 17 22.05 20.06 3.52
CA LEU A 17 21.13 21.11 3.97
C LEU A 17 20.73 22.09 2.86
N LYS A 18 21.62 22.32 1.88
CA LYS A 18 21.29 23.16 0.72
C LYS A 18 20.43 22.39 -0.30
N ASN A 19 20.72 21.11 -0.50
CA ASN A 19 19.91 20.19 -1.30
C ASN A 19 18.48 20.05 -0.74
N LEU A 20 18.36 19.81 0.57
CA LEU A 20 17.09 19.80 1.31
C LEU A 20 16.28 21.08 1.10
N ARG A 21 16.90 22.25 1.31
CA ARG A 21 16.22 23.55 1.16
C ARG A 21 15.75 23.80 -0.27
N TYR A 22 16.52 23.41 -1.29
CA TYR A 22 16.11 23.51 -2.69
C TYR A 22 14.86 22.66 -2.96
N ARG A 23 14.90 21.37 -2.59
CA ARG A 23 13.80 20.42 -2.84
C ARG A 23 12.50 20.80 -2.12
N HIS A 24 12.58 21.16 -0.84
CA HIS A 24 11.40 21.54 -0.07
C HIS A 24 10.86 22.93 -0.47
N ARG A 25 11.73 23.96 -0.51
CA ARG A 25 11.28 25.36 -0.65
C ARG A 25 11.05 25.79 -2.10
N THR A 26 11.79 25.21 -3.05
CA THR A 26 11.71 25.62 -4.47
C THR A 26 10.86 24.67 -5.30
N ARG A 27 10.78 23.38 -4.92
CA ARG A 27 10.09 22.35 -5.72
C ARG A 27 8.85 21.77 -5.05
N GLY A 28 8.56 22.16 -3.80
CA GLY A 28 7.33 21.76 -3.12
C GLY A 28 7.28 20.30 -2.69
N LEU A 29 8.41 19.58 -2.67
CA LEU A 29 8.44 18.21 -2.15
C LEU A 29 8.13 18.22 -0.64
N PRO A 30 7.42 17.21 -0.11
CA PRO A 30 7.23 17.07 1.34
C PRO A 30 8.58 17.08 2.05
N PHE A 31 8.66 17.73 3.22
CA PHE A 31 9.92 17.92 3.94
C PHE A 31 10.65 16.59 4.19
N SER A 32 9.92 15.55 4.61
CA SER A 32 10.46 14.21 4.83
C SER A 32 11.12 13.63 3.57
N HIS A 33 10.48 13.78 2.41
CA HIS A 33 11.01 13.27 1.14
C HIS A 33 12.27 14.03 0.73
N ALA A 34 12.23 15.36 0.80
CA ALA A 34 13.39 16.20 0.51
C ALA A 34 14.58 15.87 1.43
N GLU A 35 14.29 15.53 2.69
CA GLU A 35 15.28 15.09 3.67
C GLU A 35 15.87 13.74 3.28
N PHE A 36 15.04 12.72 3.09
CA PHE A 36 15.53 11.40 2.71
C PHE A 36 16.34 11.41 1.41
N ILE A 37 15.90 12.14 0.39
CA ILE A 37 16.66 12.28 -0.86
C ILE A 37 18.03 12.90 -0.57
N ALA A 38 18.08 14.05 0.10
CA ALA A 38 19.33 14.76 0.35
C ALA A 38 20.32 13.98 1.23
N PHE A 39 19.82 13.14 2.15
CA PHE A 39 20.68 12.38 3.06
C PHE A 39 21.17 11.05 2.48
N ASN A 40 20.41 10.44 1.57
CA ASN A 40 20.70 9.12 1.00
C ASN A 40 21.25 9.16 -0.45
N SER A 41 21.59 10.33 -0.99
CA SER A 41 22.15 10.46 -2.36
C SER A 41 23.59 11.05 -2.43
N PRO A 42 24.59 10.52 -1.68
CA PRO A 42 25.94 11.08 -1.69
C PRO A 42 26.70 10.93 -3.01
N PHE A 43 26.50 9.85 -3.77
CA PHE A 43 27.23 9.55 -5.00
C PHE A 43 26.81 10.46 -6.15
N THR A 44 25.51 10.67 -6.38
CA THR A 44 25.00 11.62 -7.38
C THR A 44 25.42 13.04 -7.03
N LEU A 45 25.45 13.38 -5.74
CA LEU A 45 25.96 14.69 -5.32
C LEU A 45 27.47 14.85 -5.60
N ASP A 46 28.27 13.81 -5.32
CA ASP A 46 29.72 13.83 -5.59
C ASP A 46 30.00 13.91 -7.09
N ASP A 47 29.29 13.14 -7.91
CA ASP A 47 29.36 13.19 -9.36
C ASP A 47 29.04 14.61 -9.88
N LEU A 48 27.94 15.20 -9.43
CA LEU A 48 27.56 16.58 -9.78
C LEU A 48 28.65 17.59 -9.40
N VAL A 49 29.25 17.45 -8.20
CA VAL A 49 30.32 18.34 -7.73
C VAL A 49 31.61 18.14 -8.53
N SER A 50 31.93 16.91 -8.93
CA SER A 50 33.12 16.59 -9.72
C SER A 50 33.10 17.23 -11.11
N GLN A 51 31.90 17.43 -11.68
CA GLN A 51 31.72 18.11 -12.97
C GLN A 51 31.96 19.63 -12.89
N LEU A 52 32.01 20.20 -11.68
CA LEU A 52 32.26 21.63 -11.48
C LEU A 52 33.76 21.89 -11.51
N ARG A 53 34.17 22.79 -12.41
CA ARG A 53 35.57 23.24 -12.49
C ARG A 53 35.81 24.34 -11.47
N PHE A 54 36.67 24.07 -10.49
CA PHE A 54 37.16 25.06 -9.53
C PHE A 54 38.60 25.45 -9.84
N THR A 55 38.97 26.71 -9.59
CA THR A 55 40.37 27.14 -9.59
C THR A 55 41.04 26.70 -8.28
N PRO A 56 42.36 26.44 -8.25
CA PRO A 56 43.06 26.03 -7.02
C PRO A 56 42.99 27.03 -5.86
N ALA A 57 42.66 28.30 -6.16
CA ALA A 57 42.50 29.38 -5.19
C ALA A 57 41.03 29.71 -4.87
N ALA A 58 40.08 28.83 -5.25
CA ALA A 58 38.65 29.09 -5.14
C ALA A 58 38.20 29.33 -3.68
N VAL A 59 37.52 30.46 -3.46
CA VAL A 59 36.80 30.77 -2.22
C VAL A 59 35.32 30.36 -2.34
N ALA A 60 34.57 30.41 -1.23
CA ALA A 60 33.15 30.01 -1.23
C ALA A 60 32.27 30.80 -2.22
N ALA A 61 32.69 32.02 -2.60
CA ALA A 61 32.03 32.81 -3.65
C ALA A 61 32.22 32.19 -5.05
N ASP A 62 33.40 31.65 -5.35
CA ASP A 62 33.70 30.99 -6.63
C ASP A 62 32.87 29.71 -6.81
N VAL A 63 32.57 29.02 -5.70
CA VAL A 63 31.67 27.86 -5.71
C VAL A 63 30.28 28.25 -6.18
N LYS A 64 29.69 29.32 -5.63
CA LYS A 64 28.37 29.80 -6.07
C LYS A 64 28.36 30.20 -7.54
N VAL A 65 29.42 30.84 -8.03
CA VAL A 65 29.54 31.25 -9.44
C VAL A 65 29.68 30.03 -10.35
N ALA A 66 30.49 29.03 -9.97
CA ALA A 66 30.64 27.78 -10.71
C ALA A 66 29.31 27.01 -10.80
N PHE A 67 28.61 26.84 -9.68
CA PHE A 67 27.28 26.23 -9.65
C PHE A 67 26.29 27.01 -10.52
N ARG A 68 26.24 28.35 -10.41
CA ARG A 68 25.35 29.17 -11.24
C ARG A 68 25.64 28.97 -12.73
N ARG A 69 26.91 29.01 -13.15
CA ARG A 69 27.31 28.79 -14.55
C ARG A 69 26.93 27.40 -15.05
N PHE A 70 27.17 26.37 -14.25
CA PHE A 70 26.85 24.99 -14.61
C PHE A 70 25.34 24.78 -14.74
N LEU A 71 24.57 25.18 -13.71
CA LEU A 71 23.12 24.99 -13.66
C LEU A 71 22.35 25.84 -14.68
N THR A 72 22.94 26.92 -15.19
CA THR A 72 22.32 27.75 -16.25
C THR A 72 22.12 26.95 -17.54
N TYR A 73 23.01 26.01 -17.84
CA TYR A 73 22.99 25.25 -19.10
C TYR A 73 22.79 23.74 -18.91
N ARG A 74 22.75 23.28 -17.66
CA ARG A 74 22.55 21.88 -17.28
C ARG A 74 21.65 21.81 -16.04
N PRO A 75 20.32 21.68 -16.21
CA PRO A 75 19.44 21.53 -15.06
C PRO A 75 19.75 20.21 -14.33
N ILE A 76 19.47 20.18 -13.02
CA ILE A 76 19.69 18.98 -12.20
C ILE A 76 18.61 17.96 -12.55
N ASN A 77 19.02 16.74 -12.87
CA ASN A 77 18.12 15.62 -12.96
C ASN A 77 17.79 15.12 -11.54
N GLU A 78 16.59 15.45 -11.04
CA GLU A 78 16.18 15.10 -9.67
C GLU A 78 16.01 13.59 -9.47
N PHE A 79 15.73 12.85 -10.55
CA PHE A 79 15.55 11.41 -10.51
C PHE A 79 16.83 10.65 -10.17
N GLU A 80 17.99 11.13 -10.60
CA GLU A 80 19.27 10.51 -10.24
C GLU A 80 19.46 10.47 -8.71
N PHE A 81 19.15 11.60 -8.05
CA PHE A 81 19.20 11.71 -6.60
C PHE A 81 18.14 10.83 -5.94
N PHE A 82 16.93 10.81 -6.48
CA PHE A 82 15.84 10.00 -5.94
C PHE A 82 16.16 8.51 -6.00
N PHE A 83 16.58 8.00 -7.16
CA PHE A 83 16.90 6.59 -7.34
C PHE A 83 18.03 6.13 -6.44
N GLU A 84 19.10 6.92 -6.35
CA GLU A 84 20.17 6.63 -5.40
C GLU A 84 19.61 6.59 -3.96
N SER A 85 18.78 7.57 -3.59
CA SER A 85 18.23 7.68 -2.23
C SER A 85 17.35 6.50 -1.82
N ILE A 86 16.64 5.88 -2.77
CA ILE A 86 15.77 4.73 -2.52
C ILE A 86 16.51 3.39 -2.62
N GLY A 87 17.83 3.41 -2.83
CA GLY A 87 18.68 2.22 -2.88
C GLY A 87 18.83 1.58 -4.26
N LEU A 88 18.47 2.28 -5.35
CA LEU A 88 18.83 1.85 -6.70
C LEU A 88 20.26 2.31 -7.05
N PRO A 89 21.12 1.41 -7.54
CA PRO A 89 22.45 1.82 -7.95
C PRO A 89 22.38 2.68 -9.22
N PRO A 90 23.31 3.64 -9.41
CA PRO A 90 23.32 4.55 -10.56
C PRO A 90 23.30 3.85 -11.92
N SER A 91 23.88 2.64 -12.00
CA SER A 91 23.96 1.82 -13.21
C SER A 91 22.70 1.00 -13.53
N SER A 92 21.79 0.84 -12.57
CA SER A 92 20.58 0.02 -12.72
C SER A 92 19.30 0.85 -12.71
N SER A 93 19.43 2.18 -12.81
CA SER A 93 18.27 3.04 -13.00
C SER A 93 17.63 2.72 -14.35
N PRO A 94 16.42 2.14 -14.40
CA PRO A 94 15.69 1.92 -15.65
C PRO A 94 15.34 3.26 -16.34
N ALA A 95 15.51 4.37 -15.62
CA ALA A 95 14.98 5.68 -15.92
C ALA A 95 15.83 6.55 -16.84
N ALA A 96 17.07 6.15 -17.17
CA ALA A 96 17.82 6.88 -18.18
C ALA A 96 17.09 6.89 -19.55
N ALA A 97 16.11 6.00 -19.76
CA ALA A 97 15.32 5.90 -20.97
C ALA A 97 13.81 6.28 -20.85
N SER A 98 13.16 6.16 -19.67
CA SER A 98 11.70 6.30 -19.57
C SER A 98 11.20 7.65 -19.06
N TYR A 99 11.91 8.29 -18.12
CA TYR A 99 11.48 9.59 -17.59
C TYR A 99 12.03 10.69 -18.49
N ARG A 100 11.14 11.24 -19.33
CA ARG A 100 11.46 12.40 -20.18
C ARG A 100 11.63 13.69 -19.37
N ASP A 101 11.17 13.66 -18.12
CA ASP A 101 11.18 14.79 -17.21
C ASP A 101 12.33 14.70 -16.21
N ILE A 102 12.83 15.87 -15.80
CA ILE A 102 14.00 16.01 -14.93
C ILE A 102 13.62 16.38 -13.50
N PHE A 103 12.34 16.63 -13.23
CA PHE A 103 11.85 17.07 -11.93
C PHE A 103 10.87 16.07 -11.34
N LEU A 104 11.08 15.69 -10.07
CA LEU A 104 10.22 14.73 -9.38
C LEU A 104 8.83 15.28 -9.09
N SER A 105 8.73 16.59 -8.89
CA SER A 105 7.45 17.28 -8.63
C SER A 105 6.43 17.08 -9.74
N ASP A 106 6.89 16.76 -10.95
CA ASP A 106 6.04 16.62 -12.12
C ASP A 106 5.41 15.21 -12.16
N GLU A 107 5.97 14.26 -11.39
CA GLU A 107 5.46 12.89 -11.21
C GLU A 107 4.63 12.78 -9.91
N ALA A 108 3.48 13.45 -9.88
CA ALA A 108 2.60 13.46 -8.70
C ALA A 108 2.19 12.05 -8.23
N ARG A 109 1.88 11.14 -9.17
CA ARG A 109 1.46 9.75 -8.86
C ARG A 109 2.56 8.95 -8.16
N LEU A 110 3.80 9.10 -8.60
CA LEU A 110 4.95 8.47 -7.97
C LEU A 110 5.14 8.98 -6.54
N LEU A 111 5.17 10.30 -6.35
CA LEU A 111 5.38 10.91 -5.04
C LEU A 111 4.29 10.53 -4.04
N ALA A 112 3.06 10.43 -4.51
CA ALA A 112 1.93 10.08 -3.66
C ALA A 112 1.97 8.59 -3.26
N SER A 113 2.33 7.69 -4.18
CA SER A 113 2.58 6.27 -3.89
C SER A 113 3.73 6.08 -2.89
N VAL A 114 4.83 6.82 -3.06
CA VAL A 114 5.95 6.83 -2.11
C VAL A 114 5.50 7.36 -0.74
N SER A 115 4.68 8.41 -0.73
CA SER A 115 4.14 8.97 0.52
C SER A 115 3.29 7.95 1.27
N ALA A 116 2.42 7.22 0.58
CA ALA A 116 1.61 6.16 1.18
C ALA A 116 2.49 5.05 1.78
N LEU A 117 3.46 4.53 1.02
CA LEU A 117 4.38 3.49 1.52
C LEU A 117 5.16 3.96 2.76
N VAL A 118 5.73 5.16 2.71
CA VAL A 118 6.50 5.72 3.84
C VAL A 118 5.60 5.99 5.05
N HIS A 119 4.36 6.43 4.84
CA HIS A 119 3.38 6.65 5.90
C HIS A 119 3.11 5.35 6.68
N PHE A 120 2.94 4.23 5.98
CA PHE A 120 2.78 2.91 6.58
C PHE A 120 4.12 2.25 6.99
N GLY A 121 5.19 3.02 7.13
CA GLY A 121 6.47 2.54 7.69
C GLY A 121 7.36 1.78 6.71
N PHE A 122 7.09 1.83 5.40
CA PHE A 122 7.95 1.17 4.42
C PHE A 122 9.34 1.84 4.40
N PRO A 123 10.45 1.08 4.51
CA PRO A 123 11.77 1.69 4.58
C PRO A 123 12.18 2.42 3.31
N TRP A 124 12.51 3.72 3.43
CA TRP A 124 12.87 4.58 2.30
C TRP A 124 13.94 3.97 1.39
N THR A 125 15.05 3.50 1.96
CA THR A 125 16.19 2.93 1.22
C THR A 125 15.90 1.55 0.60
N LYS A 126 14.68 1.04 0.77
CA LYS A 126 14.20 -0.21 0.16
C LYS A 126 13.12 0.05 -0.89
N LEU A 127 12.68 1.28 -1.10
CA LEU A 127 11.70 1.63 -2.15
C LEU A 127 12.23 1.24 -3.54
N GLY A 128 13.55 1.22 -3.74
CA GLY A 128 14.18 0.74 -4.97
C GLY A 128 13.96 -0.76 -5.26
N LEU A 129 13.57 -1.58 -4.27
CA LEU A 129 13.22 -2.98 -4.52
C LEU A 129 11.93 -3.09 -5.34
N LEU A 130 11.01 -2.15 -5.15
CA LEU A 130 9.75 -2.07 -5.89
C LEU A 130 9.93 -1.56 -7.34
N TYR A 131 11.16 -1.26 -7.76
CA TYR A 131 11.51 -0.87 -9.12
C TYR A 131 12.24 -1.98 -9.89
N ARG A 132 12.66 -3.04 -9.21
CA ARG A 132 13.56 -4.04 -9.79
C ARG A 132 12.74 -5.18 -10.40
N GLU A 133 13.00 -5.49 -11.67
CA GLU A 133 12.58 -6.76 -12.26
C GLU A 133 13.16 -7.92 -11.45
N GLU A 134 12.29 -8.80 -10.94
CA GLU A 134 12.75 -10.13 -10.54
C GLU A 134 13.23 -10.84 -11.81
N PRO A 135 14.46 -11.37 -11.85
CA PRO A 135 14.86 -12.24 -12.94
C PRO A 135 14.01 -13.50 -12.86
N SER A 136 13.01 -13.62 -13.72
CA SER A 136 12.30 -14.88 -13.88
C SER A 136 13.32 -15.94 -14.32
N GLU A 137 13.45 -17.02 -13.55
CA GLU A 137 14.38 -18.12 -13.84
C GLU A 137 13.99 -18.96 -15.08
N ASP A 138 13.08 -18.48 -15.93
CA ASP A 138 12.61 -19.24 -17.08
C ASP A 138 13.26 -18.77 -18.38
N SER A 139 14.19 -19.60 -18.82
CA SER A 139 15.05 -19.43 -19.98
C SER A 139 14.28 -19.34 -21.31
N GLY A 140 14.61 -18.33 -22.11
CA GLY A 140 14.86 -18.52 -23.55
C GLY A 140 13.78 -18.15 -24.56
N VAL A 141 12.51 -17.91 -24.19
CA VAL A 141 11.45 -17.71 -25.22
C VAL A 141 10.49 -16.56 -24.92
N LEU A 142 10.97 -15.38 -24.49
CA LEU A 142 10.13 -14.16 -24.53
C LEU A 142 10.95 -12.88 -24.77
N ARG A 143 11.91 -12.91 -25.71
CA ARG A 143 12.68 -11.71 -26.09
C ARG A 143 11.98 -10.77 -27.08
N SER A 144 10.72 -11.03 -27.45
CA SER A 144 9.99 -10.24 -28.46
C SER A 144 8.69 -9.61 -28.01
N ARG A 145 8.47 -9.49 -26.69
CA ARG A 145 7.49 -8.56 -26.14
C ARG A 145 8.17 -7.79 -25.02
N PHE A 146 8.56 -6.55 -25.29
CA PHE A 146 8.85 -5.59 -24.22
C PHE A 146 7.56 -5.47 -23.39
N GLN A 147 7.47 -6.21 -22.29
CA GLN A 147 6.41 -6.09 -21.29
C GLN A 147 7.05 -5.66 -19.98
N GLU A 148 6.89 -4.37 -19.70
CA GLU A 148 6.63 -3.81 -18.37
C GLU A 148 7.21 -4.62 -17.21
N GLY A 149 8.52 -4.46 -17.00
CA GLY A 149 9.17 -4.88 -15.78
C GLY A 149 8.52 -4.32 -14.53
N ASN A 150 8.92 -4.82 -13.37
CA ASN A 150 8.37 -4.51 -12.04
C ASN A 150 8.41 -3.02 -11.61
N TRP A 151 8.70 -2.06 -12.50
CA TRP A 151 8.33 -0.65 -12.35
C TRP A 151 6.80 -0.43 -12.32
N GLY A 152 6.05 -1.48 -12.65
CA GLY A 152 4.60 -1.48 -12.73
C GLY A 152 3.90 -0.98 -11.48
N ILE A 153 4.37 -1.24 -10.25
CA ILE A 153 3.56 -0.86 -9.08
C ILE A 153 3.34 0.67 -8.98
N PHE A 154 4.35 1.48 -9.32
CA PHE A 154 4.25 2.94 -9.22
C PHE A 154 3.55 3.61 -10.41
N VAL A 155 3.34 2.87 -11.52
CA VAL A 155 2.73 3.44 -12.73
C VAL A 155 1.40 2.77 -13.10
N ILE A 156 1.31 1.46 -12.91
CA ILE A 156 0.14 0.61 -13.19
C ILE A 156 -0.83 0.66 -12.01
N VAL A 157 -0.36 0.55 -10.77
CA VAL A 157 -1.24 0.55 -9.60
C VAL A 157 -1.57 1.99 -9.21
N ASP A 158 -2.85 2.24 -8.96
CA ASP A 158 -3.30 3.53 -8.47
C ASP A 158 -2.84 3.73 -7.01
N GLU A 159 -2.39 4.93 -6.68
CA GLU A 159 -2.01 5.28 -5.31
C GLU A 159 -3.12 4.96 -4.30
N ALA A 160 -4.38 5.23 -4.66
CA ALA A 160 -5.52 4.96 -3.79
C ALA A 160 -5.65 3.46 -3.51
N VAL A 161 -5.34 2.60 -4.49
CA VAL A 161 -5.33 1.14 -4.30
C VAL A 161 -4.20 0.72 -3.37
N ILE A 162 -3.00 1.29 -3.53
CA ILE A 162 -1.88 1.04 -2.61
C ILE A 162 -2.29 1.45 -1.18
N ALA A 163 -2.81 2.66 -1.00
CA ALA A 163 -3.20 3.17 0.31
C ALA A 163 -4.30 2.31 0.95
N GLU A 164 -5.33 1.92 0.19
CA GLU A 164 -6.40 1.04 0.70
C GLU A 164 -5.87 -0.36 1.04
N ASN A 165 -4.96 -0.93 0.25
CA ASN A 165 -4.36 -2.23 0.56
C ASN A 165 -3.48 -2.20 1.83
N LEU A 166 -2.74 -1.11 2.04
CA LEU A 166 -1.97 -0.91 3.28
C LEU A 166 -2.91 -0.70 4.48
N LYS A 167 -3.96 0.09 4.30
CA LYS A 167 -4.99 0.32 5.33
C LYS A 167 -5.76 -0.95 5.66
N TYR A 168 -5.99 -1.83 4.69
CA TYR A 168 -6.63 -3.12 4.90
C TYR A 168 -5.88 -3.97 5.92
N LEU A 169 -4.54 -3.99 5.87
CA LEU A 169 -3.72 -4.69 6.87
C LEU A 169 -3.89 -4.12 8.29
N THR A 170 -3.98 -2.78 8.41
CA THR A 170 -4.25 -2.15 9.72
C THR A 170 -5.65 -2.50 10.23
N LYS A 171 -6.67 -2.48 9.36
CA LYS A 171 -8.03 -2.93 9.70
C LYS A 171 -8.02 -4.38 10.17
N LEU A 172 -7.20 -5.25 9.57
CA LEU A 172 -7.03 -6.64 9.96
C LEU A 172 -6.40 -6.83 11.35
N GLY A 173 -5.81 -5.78 11.93
CA GLY A 173 -5.18 -5.82 13.25
C GLY A 173 -3.65 -5.78 13.21
N MET A 174 -3.04 -5.57 12.04
CA MET A 174 -1.60 -5.32 11.96
C MET A 174 -1.27 -3.91 12.47
N GLU A 175 -0.28 -3.78 13.35
CA GLU A 175 0.21 -2.48 13.78
C GLU A 175 0.73 -1.68 12.57
N GLU A 176 0.36 -0.41 12.47
CA GLU A 176 0.69 0.47 11.33
C GLU A 176 2.20 0.46 11.00
N GLN A 177 3.05 0.46 12.03
CA GLN A 177 4.51 0.47 11.90
C GLN A 177 5.09 -0.86 11.37
N LYS A 178 4.31 -1.95 11.43
CA LYS A 178 4.68 -3.28 10.93
C LYS A 178 4.23 -3.51 9.49
N VAL A 179 3.29 -2.71 8.97
CA VAL A 179 2.73 -2.85 7.62
C VAL A 179 3.82 -2.70 6.56
N GLY A 180 4.59 -1.61 6.59
CA GLY A 180 5.67 -1.37 5.64
C GLY A 180 6.75 -2.46 5.63
N PRO A 181 7.30 -2.86 6.79
CA PRO A 181 8.19 -4.01 6.89
C PRO A 181 7.59 -5.33 6.39
N PHE A 182 6.28 -5.55 6.57
CA PHE A 182 5.60 -6.72 6.04
C PHE A 182 5.56 -6.72 4.51
N ILE A 183 5.17 -5.60 3.89
CA ILE A 183 5.11 -5.47 2.42
C ILE A 183 6.47 -5.70 1.75
N LEU A 184 7.59 -5.42 2.43
CA LEU A 184 8.92 -5.76 1.90
C LEU A 184 9.06 -7.25 1.57
N GLY A 185 8.39 -8.13 2.31
CA GLY A 185 8.41 -9.57 2.09
C GLY A 185 7.38 -10.07 1.09
N CYS A 186 6.41 -9.24 0.69
CA CYS A 186 5.30 -9.63 -0.19
C CYS A 186 4.76 -8.44 -1.00
N HIS A 187 5.60 -7.89 -1.88
CA HIS A 187 5.25 -6.69 -2.65
C HIS A 187 4.04 -6.88 -3.58
N ASP A 188 3.73 -8.12 -4.00
CA ASP A 188 2.58 -8.44 -4.84
C ASP A 188 1.24 -8.04 -4.20
N LEU A 189 1.17 -8.01 -2.86
CA LEU A 189 -0.04 -7.64 -2.13
C LEU A 189 -0.50 -6.21 -2.47
N LEU A 190 0.42 -5.32 -2.85
CA LEU A 190 0.09 -3.96 -3.26
C LEU A 190 -0.83 -3.92 -4.48
N GLY A 191 -0.79 -4.94 -5.34
CA GLY A 191 -1.63 -5.06 -6.52
C GLY A 191 -2.85 -5.99 -6.34
N PHE A 192 -3.10 -6.54 -5.15
CA PHE A 192 -4.24 -7.41 -4.94
C PHE A 192 -5.56 -6.63 -4.95
N ASP A 193 -6.61 -7.24 -5.49
CA ASP A 193 -7.97 -6.80 -5.27
C ASP A 193 -8.44 -7.34 -3.91
N LEU A 194 -8.27 -6.54 -2.87
CA LEU A 194 -8.69 -6.89 -1.50
C LEU A 194 -10.16 -6.56 -1.24
N GLU A 195 -10.87 -5.93 -2.19
CA GLU A 195 -12.21 -5.41 -1.98
C GLU A 195 -13.29 -6.36 -2.53
N ASN A 196 -13.16 -6.83 -3.77
CA ASN A 196 -14.25 -7.51 -4.47
C ASN A 196 -14.35 -9.04 -4.33
N PRO A 197 -13.25 -9.81 -4.15
CA PRO A 197 -13.35 -11.28 -4.11
C PRO A 197 -14.34 -11.75 -3.04
N SER A 198 -15.13 -12.78 -3.34
CA SER A 198 -16.13 -13.29 -2.40
C SER A 198 -15.55 -14.43 -1.56
N VAL A 199 -15.64 -14.28 -0.23
CA VAL A 199 -15.20 -15.26 0.76
C VAL A 199 -16.42 -15.98 1.33
N ALA A 200 -16.44 -17.31 1.28
CA ALA A 200 -17.39 -18.13 2.03
C ALA A 200 -16.76 -18.55 3.36
N MET A 201 -17.24 -17.98 4.48
CA MET A 201 -16.47 -17.98 5.73
C MET A 201 -16.12 -19.36 6.32
N PRO A 202 -17.07 -20.31 6.45
CA PRO A 202 -16.74 -21.63 6.99
C PRO A 202 -15.68 -22.36 6.16
N GLU A 203 -15.80 -22.32 4.84
CA GLU A 203 -14.90 -23.03 3.93
C GLU A 203 -13.58 -22.32 3.79
N TYR A 204 -13.58 -20.98 3.82
CA TYR A 204 -12.37 -20.17 3.87
C TYR A 204 -11.53 -20.46 5.12
N LEU A 205 -12.14 -20.52 6.31
CA LEU A 205 -11.42 -20.84 7.54
C LEU A 205 -10.81 -22.25 7.51
N ASN A 206 -11.57 -23.25 7.04
CA ASN A 206 -11.05 -24.61 6.85
C ASN A 206 -9.92 -24.64 5.81
N HIS A 207 -10.07 -23.92 4.71
CA HIS A 207 -9.04 -23.84 3.67
C HIS A 207 -7.77 -23.13 4.16
N GLY A 208 -7.94 -22.14 5.05
CA GLY A 208 -6.86 -21.44 5.77
C GLY A 208 -6.19 -22.26 6.88
N GLY A 209 -6.68 -23.49 7.14
CA GLY A 209 -6.03 -24.46 8.01
C GLY A 209 -6.64 -24.64 9.40
N LEU A 210 -7.83 -24.08 9.69
CA LEU A 210 -8.57 -24.43 10.91
C LEU A 210 -9.16 -25.84 10.80
N ASP A 211 -9.25 -26.54 11.93
CA ASP A 211 -9.91 -27.85 11.96
C ASP A 211 -11.44 -27.71 11.80
N LYS A 212 -12.06 -28.72 11.18
CA LYS A 212 -13.51 -28.73 10.95
C LYS A 212 -14.33 -28.59 12.24
N ASN A 213 -13.85 -29.16 13.35
CA ASN A 213 -14.56 -29.05 14.63
C ASN A 213 -14.44 -27.64 15.21
N GLU A 214 -13.28 -27.00 15.07
CA GLU A 214 -13.07 -25.61 15.48
C GLU A 214 -13.96 -24.67 14.67
N VAL A 215 -13.99 -24.83 13.34
CA VAL A 215 -14.89 -24.05 12.47
C VAL A 215 -16.35 -24.29 12.86
N THR A 216 -16.74 -25.54 13.14
CA THR A 216 -18.11 -25.84 13.60
C THR A 216 -18.45 -25.13 14.91
N SER A 217 -17.52 -25.10 15.87
CA SER A 217 -17.67 -24.36 17.13
C SER A 217 -17.80 -22.85 16.90
N LEU A 218 -16.97 -22.28 16.01
CA LEU A 218 -17.06 -20.87 15.61
C LEU A 218 -18.39 -20.57 14.93
N SER A 219 -18.88 -21.44 14.04
CA SER A 219 -20.18 -21.31 13.40
C SER A 219 -21.35 -21.30 14.37
N GLN A 220 -21.23 -22.01 15.50
CA GLN A 220 -22.25 -21.97 16.55
C GLN A 220 -22.17 -20.69 17.40
N ARG A 221 -20.96 -20.21 17.68
CA ARG A 221 -20.72 -19.03 18.53
C ARG A 221 -20.96 -17.71 17.80
N TYR A 222 -20.58 -17.63 16.53
CA TYR A 222 -20.64 -16.43 15.69
C TYR A 222 -21.44 -16.68 14.39
N PRO A 223 -22.69 -17.15 14.50
CA PRO A 223 -23.43 -17.61 13.33
C PRO A 223 -23.79 -16.48 12.35
N TYR A 224 -23.72 -15.22 12.79
CA TYR A 224 -24.00 -14.04 11.96
C TYR A 224 -22.89 -13.70 10.95
N VAL A 225 -21.64 -14.12 11.21
CA VAL A 225 -20.49 -13.94 10.30
C VAL A 225 -20.48 -14.98 9.17
N MET A 226 -21.16 -16.11 9.38
CA MET A 226 -21.11 -17.26 8.49
C MET A 226 -21.81 -17.01 7.15
N GLY A 227 -21.38 -17.69 6.08
CA GLY A 227 -21.90 -17.47 4.72
C GLY A 227 -20.93 -16.66 3.86
N LYS A 228 -21.43 -16.18 2.72
CA LYS A 228 -20.63 -15.37 1.78
C LYS A 228 -20.55 -13.92 2.24
N ASN A 229 -19.41 -13.29 2.01
CA ASN A 229 -19.24 -11.84 2.05
C ASN A 229 -18.06 -11.47 1.11
N LYS A 230 -17.75 -10.19 0.98
CA LYS A 230 -16.58 -9.68 0.28
C LYS A 230 -15.32 -9.79 1.14
N LEU A 231 -14.18 -9.98 0.48
CA LEU A 231 -12.84 -9.98 1.08
C LEU A 231 -12.53 -8.63 1.75
N GLY A 232 -13.08 -7.53 1.23
CA GLY A 232 -12.96 -6.19 1.83
C GLY A 232 -13.48 -6.13 3.27
N ASN A 233 -14.44 -7.00 3.60
CA ASN A 233 -15.06 -7.09 4.92
C ASN A 233 -14.39 -8.13 5.83
N LEU A 234 -13.40 -8.88 5.35
CA LEU A 234 -12.65 -9.87 6.14
C LEU A 234 -12.05 -9.31 7.43
N PRO A 235 -11.49 -8.09 7.48
CA PRO A 235 -11.02 -7.51 8.73
C PRO A 235 -12.09 -7.49 9.84
N GLY A 236 -13.31 -7.04 9.51
CA GLY A 236 -14.43 -7.00 10.44
C GLY A 236 -14.88 -8.41 10.85
N MET A 237 -14.93 -9.34 9.90
CA MET A 237 -15.29 -10.74 10.16
C MET A 237 -14.30 -11.44 11.09
N MET A 238 -12.99 -11.23 10.89
CA MET A 238 -11.93 -11.79 11.73
C MET A 238 -11.95 -11.20 13.15
N ARG A 239 -12.21 -9.90 13.29
CA ARG A 239 -12.36 -9.26 14.61
C ARG A 239 -13.59 -9.76 15.35
N ALA A 240 -14.73 -9.86 14.67
CA ALA A 240 -15.98 -10.34 15.27
C ALA A 240 -15.87 -11.76 15.84
N MET A 241 -15.02 -12.61 15.25
CA MET A 241 -14.75 -13.98 15.72
C MET A 241 -13.53 -14.09 16.66
N ASP A 242 -12.88 -12.98 16.99
CA ASP A 242 -11.62 -12.93 17.75
C ASP A 242 -10.47 -13.74 17.11
N LEU A 243 -10.42 -13.77 15.78
CA LEU A 243 -9.41 -14.48 14.98
C LEU A 243 -8.38 -13.55 14.33
N HIS A 244 -8.53 -12.23 14.47
CA HIS A 244 -7.68 -11.23 13.84
C HIS A 244 -6.18 -11.45 14.17
N SER A 245 -5.83 -11.65 15.44
CA SER A 245 -4.44 -11.89 15.87
C SER A 245 -3.87 -13.19 15.30
N TRP A 246 -4.66 -14.26 15.31
CA TRP A 246 -4.29 -15.53 14.68
C TRP A 246 -4.03 -15.36 13.17
N PHE A 247 -4.95 -14.70 12.47
CA PHE A 247 -4.84 -14.51 11.02
C PHE A 247 -3.64 -13.63 10.64
N VAL A 248 -3.40 -12.54 11.37
CA VAL A 248 -2.23 -11.67 11.17
C VAL A 248 -0.92 -12.46 11.37
N SER A 249 -0.84 -13.33 12.37
CA SER A 249 0.32 -14.21 12.54
C SER A 249 0.54 -15.12 11.34
N ARG A 250 -0.53 -15.71 10.80
CA ARG A 250 -0.43 -16.62 9.64
C ARG A 250 0.09 -15.92 8.40
N ILE A 251 -0.42 -14.73 8.07
CA ILE A 251 0.07 -13.97 6.91
C ILE A 251 1.50 -13.50 7.13
N TRP A 252 1.86 -13.11 8.35
CA TRP A 252 3.22 -12.72 8.72
C TRP A 252 4.23 -13.86 8.53
N ASP A 253 3.82 -15.10 8.82
CA ASP A 253 4.62 -16.31 8.62
C ASP A 253 4.73 -16.75 7.14
N GLY A 254 4.35 -15.89 6.18
CA GLY A 254 4.48 -16.12 4.75
C GLY A 254 3.20 -16.63 4.06
N ASN A 255 2.06 -16.70 4.75
CA ASN A 255 0.80 -17.15 4.17
C ASN A 255 -0.06 -16.00 3.61
N TYR A 256 0.56 -14.93 3.12
CA TYR A 256 -0.16 -13.76 2.54
C TYR A 256 -1.02 -14.12 1.32
N HIS A 257 -0.76 -15.25 0.67
CA HIS A 257 -1.61 -15.80 -0.40
C HIS A 257 -3.04 -16.09 0.06
N TYR A 258 -3.34 -16.15 1.37
CA TYR A 258 -4.71 -16.24 1.89
C TYR A 258 -5.59 -15.05 1.49
N LEU A 259 -4.97 -13.93 1.07
CA LEU A 259 -5.65 -12.74 0.58
C LEU A 259 -5.75 -12.70 -0.95
N SER A 260 -5.23 -13.69 -1.67
CA SER A 260 -5.32 -13.70 -3.13
C SER A 260 -6.70 -14.12 -3.61
N SER A 261 -7.15 -13.57 -4.74
CA SER A 261 -8.40 -13.98 -5.36
C SER A 261 -8.43 -15.48 -5.70
N SER A 262 -7.27 -16.06 -6.04
CA SER A 262 -7.15 -17.49 -6.35
C SER A 262 -7.40 -18.38 -5.13
N PHE A 263 -6.90 -18.00 -3.96
CA PHE A 263 -7.12 -18.74 -2.72
C PHE A 263 -8.57 -18.60 -2.26
N VAL A 264 -9.08 -17.37 -2.25
CA VAL A 264 -10.45 -17.05 -1.83
C VAL A 264 -11.48 -17.79 -2.68
N SER A 265 -11.26 -17.86 -4.00
CA SER A 265 -12.19 -18.52 -4.93
C SER A 265 -12.05 -20.06 -4.96
N ALA A 266 -10.99 -20.63 -4.38
CA ALA A 266 -10.76 -22.07 -4.38
C ALA A 266 -11.57 -22.81 -3.29
N ALA A 267 -12.08 -22.09 -2.30
CA ALA A 267 -12.88 -22.67 -1.23
C ALA A 267 -14.21 -23.21 -1.78
N PRO A 268 -14.55 -24.50 -1.55
CA PRO A 268 -15.86 -25.05 -1.92
C PRO A 268 -16.97 -24.24 -1.25
N HIS A 269 -18.14 -24.10 -1.89
CA HIS A 269 -19.24 -23.34 -1.31
C HIS A 269 -20.41 -24.23 -0.90
N ASP A 270 -20.85 -24.13 0.35
CA ASP A 270 -22.09 -24.73 0.83
C ASP A 270 -23.32 -23.98 0.28
N THR A 271 -24.02 -24.64 -0.64
CA THR A 271 -25.23 -24.12 -1.29
C THR A 271 -26.44 -24.05 -0.34
N ALA A 272 -26.40 -24.73 0.81
CA ALA A 272 -27.51 -24.73 1.77
C ALA A 272 -27.66 -23.39 2.52
N ILE A 273 -26.54 -22.76 2.89
CA ILE A 273 -26.56 -21.45 3.56
C ILE A 273 -27.06 -20.38 2.58
N GLU A 274 -26.50 -20.35 1.37
CA GLU A 274 -26.85 -19.41 0.30
C GLU A 274 -28.31 -19.54 -0.12
N SER A 275 -28.80 -20.75 -0.40
CA SER A 275 -30.21 -20.95 -0.77
C SER A 275 -31.17 -20.48 0.31
N GLY A 276 -30.83 -20.72 1.59
CA GLY A 276 -31.59 -20.23 2.73
C GLY A 276 -31.61 -18.71 2.86
N PHE A 277 -30.49 -18.05 2.56
CA PHE A 277 -30.39 -16.60 2.52
C PHE A 277 -31.24 -16.01 1.38
N LEU A 278 -31.06 -16.49 0.14
CA LEU A 278 -31.76 -15.99 -1.04
C LEU A 278 -33.28 -16.13 -0.93
N GLN A 279 -33.77 -17.29 -0.48
CA GLN A 279 -35.20 -17.50 -0.26
C GLN A 279 -35.76 -16.54 0.81
N GLY A 280 -35.00 -16.30 1.87
CA GLY A 280 -35.37 -15.38 2.93
C GLY A 280 -35.41 -13.92 2.47
N LEU A 281 -34.38 -13.49 1.73
CA LEU A 281 -34.26 -12.14 1.19
C LEU A 281 -35.40 -11.82 0.22
N ASP A 282 -35.69 -12.74 -0.70
CA ASP A 282 -36.79 -12.65 -1.65
C ASP A 282 -38.15 -12.50 -0.95
N ARG A 283 -38.37 -13.23 0.15
CA ARG A 283 -39.57 -13.05 0.99
C ARG A 283 -39.64 -11.65 1.62
N VAL A 284 -38.52 -11.10 2.09
CA VAL A 284 -38.48 -9.74 2.68
C VAL A 284 -38.73 -8.67 1.62
N LYS A 285 -38.15 -8.81 0.42
CA LYS A 285 -38.33 -7.89 -0.72
C LYS A 285 -39.78 -7.87 -1.24
N ARG A 286 -40.55 -8.95 -1.09
CA ARG A 286 -41.99 -8.94 -1.38
C ARG A 286 -42.83 -8.13 -0.39
N LEU A 287 -42.35 -7.97 0.84
CA LEU A 287 -43.10 -7.34 1.94
C LEU A 287 -42.68 -5.89 2.18
N LYS A 288 -41.47 -5.52 1.79
CA LYS A 288 -40.86 -4.19 1.99
C LYS A 288 -40.35 -3.67 0.65
N LYS A 289 -40.29 -2.34 0.49
CA LYS A 289 -39.70 -1.73 -0.72
C LYS A 289 -38.24 -2.17 -0.86
N GLU A 290 -37.92 -2.77 -2.01
CA GLU A 290 -36.63 -3.40 -2.31
C GLU A 290 -35.42 -2.51 -2.00
N GLN A 291 -35.44 -1.25 -2.44
CA GLN A 291 -34.39 -0.28 -2.17
C GLN A 291 -34.03 -0.14 -0.67
N PHE A 292 -35.02 -0.19 0.23
CA PHE A 292 -34.74 -0.11 1.68
C PHE A 292 -34.15 -1.41 2.22
N VAL A 293 -34.48 -2.55 1.62
CA VAL A 293 -33.89 -3.85 1.97
C VAL A 293 -32.44 -3.90 1.51
N ASP A 294 -32.18 -3.47 0.28
CA ASP A 294 -30.84 -3.46 -0.32
C ASP A 294 -29.89 -2.53 0.44
N ASN A 295 -30.31 -1.30 0.75
CA ASN A 295 -29.48 -0.37 1.53
C ASN A 295 -29.12 -0.91 2.92
N LYS A 296 -30.05 -1.65 3.56
CA LYS A 296 -29.80 -2.29 4.86
C LYS A 296 -28.90 -3.50 4.72
N LEU A 297 -29.09 -4.29 3.66
CA LEU A 297 -28.25 -5.44 3.37
C LEU A 297 -26.81 -4.99 3.15
N GLU A 298 -26.62 -3.95 2.35
CA GLU A 298 -25.31 -3.34 2.09
C GLU A 298 -24.61 -2.92 3.39
N PHE A 299 -25.32 -2.26 4.31
CA PHE A 299 -24.79 -1.93 5.64
C PHE A 299 -24.39 -3.17 6.44
N LEU A 300 -25.30 -4.15 6.57
CA LEU A 300 -25.03 -5.35 7.36
C LEU A 300 -23.83 -6.14 6.81
N LEU A 301 -23.77 -6.33 5.50
CA LEU A 301 -22.64 -6.99 4.85
C LEU A 301 -21.34 -6.18 5.06
N GLY A 302 -21.42 -4.85 4.95
CA GLY A 302 -20.28 -3.94 5.16
C GLY A 302 -19.67 -3.99 6.56
N ILE A 303 -20.48 -4.25 7.59
CA ILE A 303 -19.96 -4.46 8.97
C ILE A 303 -19.57 -5.92 9.26
N GLY A 304 -19.62 -6.81 8.25
CA GLY A 304 -19.15 -8.20 8.36
C GLY A 304 -20.21 -9.27 8.61
N PHE A 305 -21.51 -8.98 8.48
CA PHE A 305 -22.51 -10.05 8.43
C PHE A 305 -22.32 -10.89 7.17
N GLY A 306 -22.45 -12.21 7.27
CA GLY A 306 -22.46 -13.09 6.10
C GLY A 306 -23.84 -13.21 5.47
N GLU A 307 -23.89 -13.66 4.23
CA GLU A 307 -25.12 -14.03 3.52
C GLU A 307 -25.72 -15.30 4.13
N ASN A 308 -26.55 -15.13 5.17
CA ASN A 308 -27.16 -16.24 5.91
C ASN A 308 -28.58 -15.88 6.42
N LYS A 309 -29.28 -16.87 6.99
CA LYS A 309 -30.63 -16.70 7.53
C LYS A 309 -30.72 -15.70 8.70
N ILE A 310 -29.65 -15.48 9.45
CA ILE A 310 -29.61 -14.53 10.56
C ILE A 310 -29.64 -13.10 10.03
N THR A 311 -28.83 -12.79 9.01
CA THR A 311 -28.85 -11.50 8.31
C THR A 311 -30.24 -11.14 7.81
N VAL A 312 -30.95 -12.11 7.23
CA VAL A 312 -32.35 -11.91 6.81
C VAL A 312 -33.27 -11.61 7.98
N ARG A 313 -33.13 -12.33 9.11
CA ARG A 313 -33.94 -12.10 10.31
C ARG A 313 -33.70 -10.71 10.88
N THR A 314 -32.46 -10.22 10.86
CA THR A 314 -32.09 -8.88 11.32
C THR A 314 -32.89 -7.77 10.63
N PHE A 315 -33.30 -7.92 9.37
CA PHE A 315 -34.17 -6.94 8.69
C PHE A 315 -35.52 -6.70 9.37
N SER A 316 -36.02 -7.67 10.15
CA SER A 316 -37.25 -7.53 10.91
C SER A 316 -37.07 -6.68 12.18
N LEU A 317 -35.84 -6.59 12.68
CA LEU A 317 -35.48 -5.89 13.91
C LEU A 317 -35.04 -4.44 13.64
N ILE A 318 -34.56 -4.15 12.44
CA ILE A 318 -34.03 -2.84 12.08
C ILE A 318 -35.08 -1.98 11.36
N ASN A 319 -35.49 -0.89 12.00
CA ASN A 319 -36.39 0.10 11.41
C ASN A 319 -35.68 1.33 10.83
N SER A 320 -34.44 1.62 11.25
CA SER A 320 -33.63 2.77 10.82
C SER A 320 -33.25 2.72 9.33
N THR A 321 -32.82 3.86 8.77
CA THR A 321 -32.20 3.92 7.43
C THR A 321 -30.75 3.46 7.47
N LYS A 322 -30.13 3.22 6.30
CA LYS A 322 -28.69 2.92 6.20
C LYS A 322 -27.85 4.02 6.85
N ASP A 323 -28.13 5.27 6.55
CA ASP A 323 -27.34 6.41 7.05
C ASP A 323 -27.39 6.52 8.58
N GLN A 324 -28.57 6.31 9.17
CA GLN A 324 -28.74 6.28 10.63
C GLN A 324 -27.98 5.12 11.27
N LEU A 325 -27.98 3.95 10.62
CA LEU A 325 -27.22 2.80 11.11
C LEU A 325 -25.72 3.06 11.05
N GLN A 326 -25.24 3.64 9.95
CA GLN A 326 -23.84 4.00 9.77
C GLN A 326 -23.42 5.02 10.83
N GLU A 327 -24.18 6.11 10.99
CA GLU A 327 -23.91 7.14 11.99
C GLU A 327 -23.83 6.53 13.39
N HIS A 328 -24.80 5.71 13.78
CA HIS A 328 -24.80 5.08 15.11
C HIS A 328 -23.63 4.12 15.29
N PHE A 329 -23.27 3.37 14.25
CA PHE A 329 -22.15 2.43 14.29
C PHE A 329 -20.82 3.18 14.45
N ASP A 330 -20.61 4.24 13.67
CA ASP A 330 -19.40 5.06 13.72
C ASP A 330 -19.24 5.71 15.10
N HIS A 331 -20.33 6.24 15.70
CA HIS A 331 -20.29 6.79 17.05
C HIS A 331 -19.89 5.74 18.11
N LEU A 332 -20.34 4.49 17.97
CA LEU A 332 -19.94 3.41 18.90
C LEU A 332 -18.45 3.07 18.75
N LEU A 333 -17.93 3.04 17.52
CA LEU A 333 -16.52 2.83 17.26
C LEU A 333 -15.66 3.97 17.82
N GLU A 334 -16.10 5.23 17.66
CA GLU A 334 -15.43 6.40 18.24
C GLU A 334 -15.38 6.36 19.78
N MET A 335 -16.36 5.71 20.41
CA MET A 335 -16.36 5.45 21.85
C MET A 335 -15.44 4.30 22.28
N GLY A 336 -14.78 3.61 21.33
CA GLY A 336 -13.89 2.48 21.59
C GLY A 336 -14.63 1.17 21.85
N ILE A 337 -15.88 1.05 21.42
CA ILE A 337 -16.64 -0.20 21.47
C ILE A 337 -16.36 -0.95 20.17
N GLU A 338 -15.35 -1.83 20.20
CA GLU A 338 -14.93 -2.70 19.08
C GLU A 338 -15.44 -4.14 19.20
#